data_AF-Q1ASU6-F1
#
_entry.id   AF-Q1ASU6-F1
#
_cell.length_a   1.000
_cell.length_b   1.000
_cell.length_c   1.000
_cell.angle_alpha   90.00
_cell.angle_beta   90.00
_cell.angle_gamma   90.00
#
_symmetry.space_group_name_H-M   'P 1'
#
loop_
_entity.id
_entity.type
_entity.pdbx_description
1 polymer ?
#
loop_
_entity_poly.entity_id
_entity_poly.type
_entity_poly.pdbx_seq_one_letter_code
_entity_poly.pdbx_strand_id
1 'polypeptide(L)'
;MERVTHVPGHTPGATAFLWETGEHRVLFTGDTVFFARGRWRAAVLDGVSDRERYVESLELLRSLEFDTVVPGIAPAGEPFYETVEGAEARRRIGEIAGRLRRGESG
;
A
#
# COMPACT_ATOMS: atom_id res chain seq x y z
N MET A 1 8.15 -4.30 -17.45
CA MET A 1 8.94 -3.21 -16.84
C MET A 1 8.96 -3.39 -15.33
N GLU A 2 10.10 -3.17 -14.68
CA GLU A 2 10.24 -3.15 -13.22
C GLU A 2 10.51 -1.73 -12.74
N ARG A 3 9.86 -1.30 -11.66
CA ARG A 3 10.09 0.02 -11.04
C ARG A 3 10.15 -0.12 -9.52
N VAL A 4 11.21 0.44 -8.94
CA VAL A 4 11.38 0.60 -7.49
C VAL A 4 10.90 2.00 -7.09
N THR A 5 10.14 2.11 -6.01
CA THR A 5 9.63 3.38 -5.49
C THR A 5 9.90 3.47 -4.00
N HIS A 6 10.68 4.46 -3.58
CA HIS A 6 10.83 4.79 -2.16
C HIS A 6 9.52 5.39 -1.65
N VAL A 7 8.94 4.79 -0.60
CA VAL A 7 7.61 5.12 -0.05
C VAL A 7 7.69 5.31 1.47
N PRO A 8 8.46 6.31 1.94
CA PRO A 8 8.64 6.52 3.38
C PRO A 8 7.31 6.86 4.05
N GLY A 9 7.20 6.52 5.34
CA GLY A 9 6.05 6.92 6.15
C GLY A 9 5.70 5.91 7.21
N HIS A 10 5.48 4.65 6.84
CA HIS A 10 5.38 3.58 7.84
C HIS A 10 6.71 3.41 8.57
N THR A 11 7.78 3.26 7.77
CA THR A 11 9.17 3.35 8.19
C THR A 11 9.93 4.28 7.24
N PRO A 12 11.08 4.86 7.65
CA PRO A 12 11.87 5.73 6.77
C PRO A 12 12.41 5.03 5.51
N GLY A 13 12.64 3.71 5.58
CA GLY A 13 13.21 2.91 4.49
C GLY A 13 12.19 2.15 3.64
N ALA A 14 10.89 2.30 3.90
CA ALA A 14 9.85 1.58 3.19
C ALA A 14 9.95 1.77 1.67
N THR A 15 9.82 0.68 0.93
CA THR A 15 10.03 0.62 -0.52
C THR A 15 8.98 -0.29 -1.15
N ALA A 16 8.41 0.15 -2.26
CA ALA A 16 7.44 -0.59 -3.06
C ALA A 16 8.02 -0.94 -4.44
N PHE A 17 7.52 -2.04 -5.01
CA PHE A 17 7.95 -2.52 -6.32
C PHE A 17 6.73 -2.66 -7.23
N LEU A 18 6.82 -2.11 -8.43
CA LEU A 18 5.85 -2.32 -9.49
C LEU A 18 6.47 -3.26 -10.52
N TRP A 19 5.85 -4.41 -10.72
CA TRP A 19 6.35 -5.50 -11.56
C TRP A 19 5.33 -5.89 -12.61
N GLU A 20 5.76 -6.11 -13.84
CA GLU A 20 4.90 -6.61 -14.92
C GLU A 20 5.24 -8.07 -15.21
N THR A 21 4.25 -8.96 -15.06
CA THR A 21 4.40 -10.40 -15.30
C THR A 21 4.08 -10.82 -16.74
N GLY A 22 3.64 -9.88 -17.57
CA GLY A 22 3.11 -10.12 -18.92
C GLY A 22 1.58 -10.22 -18.95
N GLU A 23 0.96 -10.67 -17.86
CA GLU A 23 -0.50 -10.74 -17.70
C GLU A 23 -1.01 -9.71 -16.69
N HIS A 24 -0.21 -9.43 -15.65
CA HIS A 24 -0.59 -8.57 -14.54
C HIS A 24 0.46 -7.50 -14.30
N ARG A 25 0.00 -6.36 -13.80
CA ARG A 25 0.83 -5.33 -13.20
C ARG A 25 0.65 -5.39 -11.69
N VAL A 26 1.68 -5.91 -11.04
CA VAL A 26 1.69 -6.28 -9.62
C VAL A 26 2.38 -5.20 -8.81
N LEU A 27 1.69 -4.65 -7.82
CA LEU A 27 2.25 -3.73 -6.84
C LEU A 27 2.58 -4.48 -5.55
N PHE A 28 3.87 -4.63 -5.25
CA PHE A 28 4.36 -5.09 -3.96
C PHE A 28 4.50 -3.90 -3.02
N THR A 29 3.70 -3.86 -1.96
CA THR A 29 3.61 -2.67 -1.07
C THR A 29 4.49 -2.76 0.16
N GLY A 30 5.11 -3.92 0.42
CA GLY A 30 5.81 -4.16 1.68
C GLY A 30 4.87 -3.92 2.87
N ASP A 31 5.31 -3.11 3.83
CA ASP A 31 4.57 -2.73 5.02
C ASP A 31 3.75 -1.42 4.87
N THR A 32 3.81 -0.77 3.70
CA THR A 32 3.08 0.50 3.43
C THR A 32 1.58 0.28 3.27
N VAL A 33 1.17 -0.88 2.76
CA VAL A 33 -0.22 -1.35 2.79
C VAL A 33 -0.18 -2.82 3.12
N PHE A 34 -1.01 -3.25 4.07
CA PHE A 34 -1.14 -4.66 4.44
C PHE A 34 -2.59 -5.13 4.46
N PHE A 35 -2.78 -6.44 4.45
CA PHE A 35 -4.09 -7.04 4.63
C PHE A 35 -4.36 -7.33 6.10
N ALA A 36 -5.50 -6.87 6.58
CA ALA A 36 -6.00 -7.25 7.88
C ALA A 36 -7.54 -7.26 7.89
N ARG A 37 -8.12 -8.37 8.34
CA ARG A 37 -9.58 -8.58 8.45
C ARG A 37 -10.29 -8.31 7.10
N GLY A 38 -9.76 -8.89 6.01
CA GLY A 38 -10.30 -8.73 4.67
C GLY A 38 -10.27 -7.29 4.11
N ARG A 39 -9.39 -6.42 4.61
CA ARG A 39 -9.27 -5.02 4.16
C ARG A 39 -7.81 -4.61 4.01
N TRP A 40 -7.59 -3.61 3.15
CA TRP A 40 -6.31 -2.92 3.05
C TRP A 40 -6.18 -1.92 4.19
N ARG A 41 -5.03 -1.92 4.85
CA ARG A 41 -4.74 -1.13 6.05
C ARG A 41 -3.35 -0.52 5.99
N ALA A 42 -3.17 0.51 6.81
CA ALA A 42 -1.88 1.09 7.16
C ALA A 42 -1.78 1.15 8.68
N ALA A 43 -0.56 1.21 9.21
CA ALA A 43 -0.31 1.30 10.64
C ALA A 43 0.67 2.45 10.90
N VAL A 44 0.36 3.31 11.87
CA VAL A 44 1.30 4.34 12.33
C VAL A 44 1.95 3.82 13.60
N LEU A 45 3.27 3.76 13.59
CA LEU A 45 4.11 3.29 14.68
C LEU A 45 4.66 4.50 15.44
N ASP A 46 4.39 4.58 16.74
CA ASP A 46 4.86 5.67 17.59
C ASP A 46 6.39 5.73 17.60
N GLY A 47 6.94 6.92 17.36
CA GLY A 47 8.38 7.16 17.30
C GLY A 47 9.09 6.65 16.05
N VAL A 48 8.39 6.04 15.10
CA VAL A 48 8.97 5.50 13.85
C VAL A 48 8.30 6.10 12.61
N SER A 49 6.98 6.15 12.58
CA SER A 49 6.23 6.59 11.41
C SER A 49 6.19 8.11 11.26
N ASP A 50 6.25 8.56 10.02
CA ASP A 50 6.00 9.95 9.61
C ASP A 50 4.68 9.99 8.82
N ARG A 51 3.64 10.57 9.42
CA ARG A 51 2.29 10.58 8.83
C ARG A 51 2.20 11.39 7.54
N GLU A 52 2.91 12.52 7.45
CA GLU A 52 2.86 13.38 6.27
C GLU A 52 3.48 12.65 5.08
N ARG A 53 4.68 12.08 5.29
CA ARG A 53 5.35 11.25 4.29
C ARG A 53 4.54 10.02 3.92
N TYR A 54 3.87 9.38 4.89
CA TYR A 54 3.02 8.23 4.61
C TYR A 54 1.86 8.60 3.69
N VAL A 55 1.20 9.73 3.93
CA VAL A 55 0.13 10.21 3.07
C VAL A 55 0.66 10.50 1.66
N GLU A 56 1.81 11.16 1.52
CA GLU A 56 2.45 11.39 0.21
C GLU A 56 2.75 10.08 -0.52
N SER A 57 3.33 9.11 0.18
CA SER A 57 3.63 7.77 -0.33
C SER A 57 2.38 7.02 -0.77
N LEU A 58 1.29 7.10 -0.01
CA LEU A 58 0.01 6.49 -0.39
C LEU A 58 -0.58 7.15 -1.64
N GLU A 59 -0.55 8.48 -1.76
CA GLU A 59 -1.02 9.14 -2.98
C GLU A 59 -0.12 8.83 -4.19
N LEU A 60 1.19 8.65 -3.99
CA LEU A 60 2.08 8.16 -5.02
C LEU A 60 1.69 6.75 -5.48
N LEU A 61 1.51 5.81 -4.55
CA LEU A 61 1.06 4.44 -4.87
C LEU A 61 -0.30 4.43 -5.55
N ARG A 62 -1.22 5.30 -5.11
CA ARG A 62 -2.55 5.48 -5.70
C ARG A 62 -2.49 5.94 -7.16
N SER A 63 -1.46 6.70 -7.53
CA SER A 63 -1.28 7.18 -8.92
C SER A 63 -0.71 6.11 -9.86
N LEU A 64 -0.24 4.98 -9.33
CA LEU A 64 0.30 3.90 -10.15
C LEU A 64 -0.85 3.11 -10.78
N GLU A 65 -0.67 2.76 -12.04
CA GLU A 65 -1.54 1.81 -12.74
C GLU A 65 -1.08 0.39 -12.36
N PHE A 66 -1.95 -0.38 -11.71
CA PHE A 66 -1.75 -1.78 -11.34
C PHE A 66 -3.10 -2.47 -11.19
N ASP A 67 -3.12 -3.79 -11.33
CA ASP A 67 -4.32 -4.62 -11.22
C ASP A 67 -4.20 -5.70 -10.14
N THR A 68 -3.01 -5.89 -9.57
CA THR A 68 -2.76 -6.88 -8.51
C THR A 68 -1.93 -6.24 -7.41
N VAL A 69 -2.27 -6.49 -6.14
CA VAL A 69 -1.49 -6.03 -4.99
C VAL A 69 -0.97 -7.22 -4.19
N VAL A 70 0.26 -7.12 -3.70
CA VAL A 70 0.89 -8.11 -2.82
C VAL A 70 1.50 -7.38 -1.62
N PRO A 71 0.87 -7.42 -0.45
CA PRO A 71 1.44 -6.83 0.76
C PRO A 71 2.57 -7.69 1.35
N GLY A 72 3.41 -7.06 2.17
CA GLY A 72 4.39 -7.77 3.00
C GLY A 72 3.78 -8.48 4.21
N ILE A 73 2.53 -8.15 4.56
CA ILE A 73 1.80 -8.74 5.69
C ILE A 73 0.38 -9.12 5.23
N ALA A 74 0.02 -10.39 5.44
CA ALA A 74 -1.33 -10.92 5.24
C ALA A 74 -1.69 -11.94 6.33
N PRO A 75 -2.98 -12.14 6.66
CA PRO A 75 -3.40 -13.12 7.65
C PRO A 75 -3.11 -14.55 7.21
N ALA A 76 -2.73 -15.42 8.16
CA ALA A 76 -2.55 -16.84 7.88
C ALA A 76 -3.89 -17.48 7.49
N GLY A 77 -3.87 -18.29 6.43
CA GLY A 77 -5.07 -18.97 5.91
C GLY A 77 -5.96 -18.08 5.04
N GLU A 78 -5.60 -16.82 4.80
CA GLU A 78 -6.25 -15.93 3.82
C GLU A 78 -5.32 -15.70 2.61
N PRO A 79 -5.85 -15.23 1.47
CA PRO A 79 -5.02 -14.84 0.33
C PRO A 79 -3.96 -13.79 0.70
N PHE A 80 -2.73 -13.98 0.19
CA PHE A 80 -1.61 -13.05 0.36
C PHE A 80 -1.48 -12.05 -0.80
N TYR A 81 -2.45 -12.05 -1.72
CA TYR A 81 -2.54 -11.10 -2.83
C TYR A 81 -4.02 -10.88 -3.19
N GLU A 82 -4.30 -9.80 -3.90
CA GLU A 82 -5.64 -9.50 -4.43
C GLU A 82 -5.53 -8.90 -5.84
N THR A 83 -6.30 -9.44 -6.79
CA THR A 83 -6.57 -8.78 -8.07
C THR A 83 -7.73 -7.82 -7.89
N VAL A 84 -7.56 -6.58 -8.36
CA VAL A 84 -8.44 -5.45 -8.06
C VAL A 84 -8.50 -4.51 -9.25
N GLU A 85 -9.69 -4.01 -9.53
CA GLU A 85 -9.89 -2.98 -10.54
C GLU A 85 -9.16 -1.69 -10.15
N GLY A 86 -8.49 -1.03 -11.11
CA GLY A 86 -7.68 0.14 -10.83
C GLY A 86 -8.44 1.29 -10.15
N ALA A 87 -9.73 1.46 -10.45
CA ALA A 87 -10.58 2.45 -9.78
C ALA A 87 -10.84 2.09 -8.30
N GLU A 88 -11.03 0.82 -8.00
CA GLU A 88 -11.27 0.33 -6.65
C GLU A 88 -9.97 0.38 -5.81
N ALA A 89 -8.84 0.01 -6.39
CA ALA A 89 -7.53 0.17 -5.76
C ALA A 89 -7.27 1.64 -5.39
N ARG A 90 -7.52 2.55 -6.33
CA ARG A 90 -7.41 4.00 -6.11
C ARG A 90 -8.33 4.50 -5.01
N ARG A 91 -9.54 3.96 -4.91
CA ARG A 91 -10.50 4.31 -3.87
C ARG A 91 -10.00 3.85 -2.50
N ARG A 92 -9.61 2.57 -2.36
CA ARG A 92 -9.14 1.99 -1.09
C ARG A 92 -7.88 2.65 -0.55
N ILE A 93 -6.89 2.93 -1.39
CA ILE A 93 -5.68 3.67 -0.97
C ILE A 93 -6.05 5.09 -0.53
N GLY A 94 -6.94 5.76 -1.27
CA GLY A 94 -7.45 7.09 -0.89
C GLY A 94 -8.16 7.10 0.47
N GLU A 95 -8.91 6.06 0.81
CA GLU A 95 -9.53 5.92 2.13
C GLU A 95 -8.50 5.77 3.25
N ILE A 96 -7.44 4.98 3.03
CA ILE A 96 -6.32 4.85 3.98
C ILE A 96 -5.64 6.21 4.19
N ALA A 97 -5.28 6.90 3.11
CA ALA A 97 -4.68 8.23 3.18
C ALA A 97 -5.60 9.24 3.88
N GLY A 98 -6.91 9.18 3.64
CA GLY A 98 -7.92 9.99 4.32
C GLY A 98 -7.98 9.74 5.83
N ARG A 99 -7.88 8.48 6.27
CA ARG A 99 -7.79 8.13 7.71
C ARG A 99 -6.53 8.70 8.35
N LEU A 100 -5.37 8.53 7.71
CA LEU A 100 -4.10 9.05 8.22
C LEU A 100 -4.12 10.59 8.36
N ARG A 101 -4.70 11.30 7.37
CA ARG A 101 -4.87 12.78 7.43
C ARG A 101 -5.73 13.24 8.62
N ARG A 102 -6.67 12.41 9.08
CA ARG A 102 -7.49 12.70 10.27
C ARG A 102 -6.83 12.30 11.60
N GLY A 103 -5.60 11.80 11.55
CA GLY A 103 -4.86 11.34 12.74
C GLY A 103 -5.23 9.93 13.19
N GLU A 104 -6.08 9.22 12.45
CA GLU A 104 -6.41 7.81 12.75
C GLU A 104 -5.22 6.91 12.42
N SER A 105 -5.12 5.76 13.09
CA SER A 105 -4.32 4.64 12.58
C SER A 105 -5.16 3.92 11.52
N GLY A 106 -4.53 3.51 10.40
CA GLY A 106 -5.19 3.14 9.15
C GLY A 106 -6.17 1.97 9.18
#